data_AF-A0A9X2C1F1-F1
#
_entry.id   AF-A0A9X2C1F1-F1
#
_cell.length_a   1.000
_cell.length_b   1.000
_cell.length_c   1.000
_cell.angle_alpha   90.00
_cell.angle_beta   90.00
_cell.angle_gamma   90.00
#
_symmetry.space_group_name_H-M   'P 1'
#
loop_
_entity.id
_entity.type
_entity.pdbx_description
1 polymer ?
#
loop_
_entity_poly.entity_id
_entity_poly.type
_entity_poly.pdbx_seq_one_letter_code
_entity_poly.pdbx_strand_id
1 'polypeptide(L)'
;MLMFLVVVLIVLLVTVVPVMIAARIVGARRTGFWASLLAIIVSSLIVGVAVHMFRNSGLLAFFVAPLGFMLILDTTYLRGLLMVILQYLFAGLIAVILLFTALGSALHVKEMMRHVPIDTGPVQSV
;
A
#
# COMPACT_ATOMS: atom_id res chain seq x y z
N MET A 1 15.78 14.46 6.33
CA MET A 1 15.74 14.05 4.90
C MET A 1 15.80 12.54 4.72
N LEU A 2 16.75 11.84 5.37
CA LEU A 2 16.85 10.36 5.30
C LEU A 2 15.53 9.63 5.64
N MET A 3 14.88 9.99 6.74
CA MET A 3 13.63 9.35 7.19
C MET A 3 12.48 9.50 6.17
N PHE A 4 12.38 10.66 5.51
CA PHE A 4 11.39 10.88 4.46
C PHE A 4 11.64 9.96 3.26
N LEU A 5 12.90 9.83 2.82
CA LEU A 5 13.28 8.93 1.73
C LEU A 5 12.93 7.47 2.05
N VAL A 6 13.20 7.03 3.28
CA VAL A 6 12.89 5.66 3.74
C VAL A 6 11.39 5.40 3.72
N VAL A 7 10.57 6.32 4.23
CA VAL A 7 9.11 6.18 4.22
C VAL A 7 8.58 6.11 2.79
N VAL A 8 9.03 7.01 1.91
CA VAL A 8 8.62 7.00 0.50
C VAL A 8 8.98 5.67 -0.16
N LEU A 9 10.21 5.17 0.06
CA LEU A 9 10.66 3.90 -0.50
C LEU A 9 9.80 2.72 -0.03
N ILE A 10 9.45 2.68 1.27
CA ILE A 10 8.59 1.64 1.84
C ILE A 10 7.20 1.69 1.22
N VAL A 11 6.58 2.87 1.14
CA VAL A 11 5.24 3.03 0.54
C VAL A 11 5.26 2.57 -0.91
N LEU A 12 6.30 2.93 -1.66
CA LEU A 12 6.44 2.60 -3.07
C LEU A 12 6.65 1.09 -3.27
N LEU A 13 7.45 0.44 -2.42
CA LEU A 13 7.58 -1.02 -2.42
C LEU A 13 6.26 -1.72 -2.06
N VAL A 14 5.60 -1.29 -0.99
CA VAL A 14 4.34 -1.89 -0.52
C VAL A 14 3.21 -1.71 -1.53
N THR A 15 3.23 -0.67 -2.37
CA THR A 15 2.19 -0.44 -3.39
C THR A 15 2.53 -1.07 -4.74
N VAL A 16 3.78 -0.95 -5.21
CA VAL A 16 4.17 -1.42 -6.55
C VAL A 16 4.41 -2.93 -6.57
N VAL A 17 5.00 -3.50 -5.52
CA VAL A 17 5.33 -4.94 -5.49
C VAL A 17 4.09 -5.83 -5.61
N PRO A 18 2.98 -5.59 -4.87
CA PRO A 18 1.77 -6.39 -5.03
C PRO A 18 1.17 -6.31 -6.43
N VAL A 19 1.20 -5.13 -7.04
CA VAL A 19 0.72 -4.93 -8.43
C VAL A 19 1.59 -5.70 -9.41
N MET A 20 2.90 -5.69 -9.21
CA MET A 20 3.84 -6.44 -10.03
C MET A 20 3.64 -7.96 -9.89
N ILE A 21 3.38 -8.45 -8.69
CA ILE A 21 3.05 -9.87 -8.44
C ILE A 21 1.72 -10.22 -9.10
N ALA A 22 0.67 -9.41 -8.92
CA ALA A 22 -0.63 -9.61 -9.55
C ALA A 22 -0.52 -9.63 -11.08
N ALA A 23 0.25 -8.70 -11.66
CA ALA A 23 0.48 -8.64 -13.10
C ALA A 23 1.19 -9.89 -13.65
N ARG A 24 2.14 -10.44 -12.89
CA ARG A 24 2.84 -11.68 -13.24
C ARG A 24 1.93 -12.90 -13.18
N ILE A 25 1.12 -13.02 -12.13
CA ILE A 25 0.15 -14.11 -11.96
C ILE A 25 -0.86 -14.12 -13.11
N VAL A 26 -1.31 -12.92 -13.52
CA VAL A 26 -2.31 -12.74 -14.57
C VAL A 26 -1.73 -12.87 -16.00
N GLY A 27 -0.41 -13.01 -16.13
CA GLY A 27 0.25 -13.19 -17.44
C GLY A 27 0.24 -11.92 -18.29
N ALA A 28 0.45 -10.75 -17.67
CA ALA A 28 0.57 -9.49 -18.39
C ALA A 28 1.81 -9.45 -19.29
N ARG A 29 1.72 -8.75 -20.43
CA ARG A 29 2.84 -8.64 -21.38
C ARG A 29 3.96 -7.76 -20.83
N ARG A 30 3.61 -6.74 -20.04
CA ARG A 30 4.54 -5.81 -19.38
C ARG A 30 4.41 -5.87 -17.87
N THR A 31 5.25 -6.70 -17.22
CA THR A 31 5.29 -6.89 -15.75
C THR A 31 6.44 -6.14 -15.06
N GLY A 32 7.06 -5.19 -15.76
CA GLY A 32 8.17 -4.41 -15.20
C GLY A 32 7.73 -3.46 -14.07
N PHE A 33 8.67 -3.09 -13.21
CA PHE A 33 8.45 -2.11 -12.14
C PHE A 33 7.92 -0.78 -12.67
N TRP A 34 8.54 -0.24 -13.72
CA TRP A 34 8.13 1.02 -14.36
C TRP A 34 6.74 0.94 -14.99
N ALA A 35 6.41 -0.20 -15.62
CA ALA A 35 5.08 -0.41 -16.19
C ALA A 35 4.01 -0.49 -15.09
N SER A 36 4.32 -1.18 -13.98
CA SER A 36 3.43 -1.30 -12.83
C SER A 36 3.20 0.05 -12.14
N LEU A 37 4.26 0.85 -11.97
CA LEU A 37 4.17 2.19 -11.41
C LEU A 37 3.31 3.11 -12.29
N LEU A 38 3.56 3.13 -13.60
CA LEU A 38 2.76 3.90 -14.55
C LEU A 38 1.29 3.45 -14.55
N ALA A 39 1.04 2.15 -14.47
CA ALA A 39 -0.31 1.62 -14.43
C ALA A 39 -1.08 2.08 -13.18
N ILE A 40 -0.42 2.11 -12.01
CA ILE A 40 -1.02 2.64 -10.78
C ILE A 40 -1.35 4.12 -10.94
N ILE A 41 -0.42 4.91 -11.49
CA ILE A 41 -0.62 6.35 -11.71
C ILE A 41 -1.81 6.59 -12.64
N VAL A 42 -1.85 5.90 -13.78
CA VAL A 42 -2.90 6.05 -14.78
C VAL A 42 -4.25 5.54 -14.26
N SER A 43 -4.25 4.38 -13.58
CA SER A 43 -5.46 3.84 -12.93
C SER A 43 -6.00 4.81 -11.87
N SER A 44 -5.13 5.37 -11.02
CA SER A 44 -5.50 6.36 -10.01
C SER A 44 -6.07 7.64 -10.63
N LEU A 45 -5.49 8.12 -11.73
CA LEU A 45 -5.99 9.28 -12.46
C LEU A 45 -7.40 9.03 -13.02
N ILE A 46 -7.59 7.88 -13.67
CA ILE A 46 -8.87 7.47 -14.26
C ILE A 46 -9.94 7.30 -13.17
N VAL A 47 -9.60 6.66 -12.07
CA VAL A 47 -10.49 6.51 -10.90
C VAL A 47 -10.81 7.87 -10.28
N GLY A 48 -9.81 8.74 -10.12
CA GLY A 48 -10.01 10.08 -9.55
C GLY A 48 -10.98 10.94 -10.37
N VAL A 49 -10.82 10.92 -11.70
CA VAL A 49 -11.75 11.60 -12.62
C VAL A 49 -13.16 11.00 -12.52
N ALA A 50 -13.28 9.67 -12.52
CA ALA A 50 -14.57 9.00 -12.42
C ALA A 50 -15.29 9.30 -11.09
N VAL A 51 -14.58 9.26 -9.96
CA VAL A 51 -15.17 9.58 -8.65
C VAL A 51 -15.62 11.04 -8.58
N HIS A 52 -14.84 11.95 -9.17
CA HIS A 52 -15.19 13.37 -9.22
C HIS A 52 -16.43 13.63 -10.09
N MET A 53 -16.53 12.99 -11.26
CA MET A 53 -17.68 13.16 -12.17
C MET A 53 -18.97 12.54 -11.64
N PHE A 54 -18.90 11.39 -10.96
CA PHE A 54 -20.08 10.61 -10.58
C PHE A 54 -20.51 10.74 -9.11
N ARG A 55 -19.98 11.71 -8.34
CA ARG A 55 -20.32 11.98 -6.92
C ARG A 55 -20.46 10.70 -6.07
N ASN A 56 -19.32 10.09 -5.76
CA ASN A 56 -19.17 9.06 -4.72
C ASN A 56 -19.76 7.67 -5.00
N SER A 57 -19.86 7.25 -6.26
CA SER A 57 -20.13 5.87 -6.62
C SER A 57 -18.86 5.01 -6.51
N GLY A 58 -18.52 4.55 -5.29
CA GLY A 58 -17.37 3.68 -5.04
C GLY A 58 -17.39 2.35 -5.83
N LEU A 59 -18.59 1.89 -6.20
CA LEU A 59 -18.76 0.76 -7.13
C LEU A 59 -18.20 1.05 -8.52
N LEU A 60 -18.38 2.28 -9.02
CA LEU A 60 -17.86 2.67 -10.34
C LEU A 60 -16.34 2.67 -10.35
N ALA A 61 -15.71 3.14 -9.26
CA ALA A 61 -14.25 3.14 -9.12
C ALA A 61 -13.67 1.72 -9.27
N PHE A 62 -14.36 0.70 -8.76
CA PHE A 62 -13.93 -0.70 -8.89
C PHE A 62 -13.95 -1.20 -10.34
N PHE A 63 -14.96 -0.85 -11.13
CA PHE A 63 -15.05 -1.27 -12.54
C PHE A 63 -14.19 -0.43 -13.49
N VAL A 64 -13.85 0.79 -13.07
CA VAL A 64 -13.07 1.75 -13.85
C VAL A 64 -11.56 1.59 -13.60
N ALA A 65 -11.15 1.15 -12.41
CA ALA A 65 -9.73 0.89 -12.09
C ALA A 65 -9.00 -0.08 -13.05
N PRO A 66 -9.62 -1.20 -13.52
CA PRO A 66 -9.03 -2.10 -14.49
C PRO A 66 -8.67 -1.45 -15.83
N LEU A 67 -9.34 -0.36 -16.22
CA LEU A 67 -9.06 0.32 -17.49
C LEU A 67 -7.65 0.91 -17.53
N GLY A 68 -7.17 1.44 -16.41
CA GLY A 68 -5.79 1.94 -16.31
C GLY A 68 -4.74 0.82 -16.43
N PHE A 69 -5.02 -0.34 -15.82
CA PHE A 69 -4.15 -1.51 -15.93
C PHE A 69 -4.16 -2.12 -17.33
N MET A 70 -5.34 -2.16 -17.97
CA MET A 70 -5.51 -2.62 -19.35
C MET A 70 -4.66 -1.80 -20.32
N LEU A 71 -4.73 -0.47 -20.21
CA LEU A 71 -4.05 0.47 -21.09
C LEU A 71 -2.52 0.36 -21.01
N ILE A 72 -1.96 0.18 -19.80
CA ILE A 72 -0.52 0.25 -19.58
C ILE A 72 0.15 -1.13 -19.63
N LEU A 73 -0.46 -2.16 -19.03
CA LEU A 73 0.13 -3.50 -18.99
C LEU A 73 -0.11 -4.33 -20.25
N ASP A 74 -0.86 -3.79 -21.22
CA ASP A 74 -1.24 -4.46 -22.47
C ASP A 74 -1.93 -5.81 -22.15
N THR A 75 -3.01 -5.73 -21.38
CA THR A 75 -3.78 -6.89 -20.90
C THR A 75 -5.25 -6.79 -21.27
N THR A 76 -6.00 -7.87 -21.10
CA THR A 76 -7.46 -7.84 -21.30
C THR A 76 -8.18 -7.27 -20.08
N TYR A 77 -9.39 -6.75 -20.26
CA TYR A 77 -10.18 -6.21 -19.16
C TYR A 77 -10.39 -7.21 -18.01
N LEU A 78 -10.67 -8.48 -18.33
CA LEU A 78 -10.84 -9.56 -17.34
C LEU A 78 -9.57 -9.79 -16.51
N ARG A 79 -8.41 -9.67 -17.17
CA ARG A 79 -7.09 -9.76 -16.53
C ARG A 79 -6.83 -8.55 -15.63
N GLY A 80 -7.16 -7.34 -16.09
CA GLY A 80 -7.09 -6.13 -15.27
C GLY A 80 -7.98 -6.20 -14.03
N LEU A 81 -9.19 -6.76 -14.14
CA LEU A 81 -10.10 -6.97 -13.02
C LEU A 81 -9.53 -7.97 -12.01
N LEU A 82 -8.97 -9.09 -12.48
CA LEU A 82 -8.26 -10.05 -11.63
C LEU A 82 -7.08 -9.41 -10.90
N MET A 83 -6.32 -8.52 -11.56
CA MET A 83 -5.22 -7.80 -10.91
C MET A 83 -5.71 -6.92 -9.78
N VAL A 84 -6.82 -6.18 -9.98
CA VAL A 84 -7.40 -5.34 -8.91
C VAL A 84 -7.81 -6.20 -7.71
N ILE A 85 -8.46 -7.33 -7.94
CA ILE A 85 -8.86 -8.26 -6.88
C ILE A 85 -7.63 -8.79 -6.13
N LEU A 86 -6.61 -9.26 -6.86
CA LEU A 86 -5.36 -9.75 -6.27
C LEU A 86 -4.62 -8.64 -5.51
N GLN A 87 -4.56 -7.44 -6.06
CA GLN A 87 -3.93 -6.29 -5.42
C GLN A 87 -4.61 -5.96 -4.10
N TYR A 88 -5.95 -5.90 -4.06
CA TYR A 88 -6.69 -5.68 -2.81
C TYR A 88 -6.45 -6.81 -1.81
N LEU A 89 -6.39 -8.06 -2.26
CA LEU A 89 -6.08 -9.21 -1.40
C LEU A 89 -4.68 -9.09 -0.78
N PHE A 90 -3.66 -8.81 -1.58
CA PHE A 90 -2.28 -8.65 -1.09
C PHE A 90 -2.13 -7.40 -0.22
N ALA A 91 -2.70 -6.27 -0.62
CA ALA A 91 -2.68 -5.04 0.16
C ALA A 91 -3.39 -5.22 1.52
N GLY A 92 -4.54 -5.90 1.51
CA GLY A 92 -5.26 -6.26 2.74
C GLY A 92 -4.44 -7.18 3.64
N LEU A 93 -3.81 -8.21 3.09
CA LEU A 93 -2.93 -9.11 3.84
C LEU A 93 -1.74 -8.35 4.46
N ILE A 94 -1.08 -7.50 3.68
CA ILE A 94 0.04 -6.68 4.16
C ILE A 94 -0.44 -5.73 5.26
N ALA A 95 -1.58 -5.06 5.08
CA ALA A 95 -2.14 -4.15 6.07
C ALA A 95 -2.45 -4.88 7.40
N VAL A 96 -3.00 -6.09 7.34
CA VAL A 96 -3.27 -6.92 8.51
C VAL A 96 -1.97 -7.32 9.21
N ILE A 97 -0.96 -7.79 8.47
CA ILE A 97 0.35 -8.14 9.04
C ILE A 97 0.98 -6.92 9.72
N LEU A 98 1.00 -5.77 9.03
CA LEU A 98 1.52 -4.52 9.58
C LEU A 98 0.77 -4.07 10.82
N LEU A 99 -0.55 -4.22 10.86
CA LEU A 99 -1.37 -3.91 12.02
C LEU A 99 -0.97 -4.77 13.22
N PHE A 100 -0.83 -6.09 13.03
CA PHE A 100 -0.40 -6.99 14.11
C PHE A 100 1.04 -6.73 14.55
N THR A 101 1.97 -6.46 13.63
CA THR A 101 3.37 -6.15 13.96
C THR A 101 3.49 -4.81 14.68
N ALA A 102 2.78 -3.78 14.22
CA ALA A 102 2.79 -2.45 14.85
C ALA A 102 2.10 -2.45 16.22
N LEU A 103 1.00 -3.20 16.36
CA LEU A 103 0.33 -3.35 17.65
C LEU A 103 1.18 -4.15 18.63
N GLY A 104 1.85 -5.21 18.17
CA GLY A 104 2.78 -5.99 18.97
C GLY A 104 3.97 -5.17 19.46
N SER A 105 4.59 -4.36 18.59
CA SER A 105 5.70 -3.48 18.98
C SER A 105 5.28 -2.37 19.95
N ALA A 106 4.08 -1.80 19.77
CA ALA A 106 3.54 -0.78 20.69
C ALA A 106 3.28 -1.35 22.10
N LEU A 107 2.80 -2.58 22.20
CA LEU A 107 2.60 -3.25 23.50
C LEU A 107 3.93 -3.56 24.19
N HIS A 108 4.93 -4.03 23.44
CA HIS A 108 6.26 -4.36 23.98
C HIS A 108 7.01 -3.11 24.48
N VAL A 109 6.92 -1.99 23.75
CA VAL A 109 7.50 -0.70 24.16
C VAL A 109 6.82 -0.13 25.42
N LYS A 110 5.50 -0.33 25.56
CA LYS A 110 4.74 0.08 26.74
C LYS A 110 5.12 -0.72 28.00
N GLU A 111 5.42 -2.02 27.85
CA GLU A 111 5.95 -2.84 28.95
C GLU A 111 7.35 -2.39 29.38
N MET A 112 8.24 -2.09 28.43
CA MET A 112 9.59 -1.58 28.77
C MET A 112 9.54 -0.24 29.53
N MET A 113 8.63 0.67 29.17
CA MET A 113 8.47 1.94 29.90
C MET A 113 7.89 1.78 31.31
N ARG A 114 7.19 0.67 31.60
CA ARG A 114 6.62 0.40 32.93
C ARG A 114 7.67 -0.04 33.96
N HIS A 115 8.82 -0.51 33.49
CA HIS A 115 9.91 -1.03 34.32
C HIS A 115 11.12 -0.11 34.39
N VAL A 116 11.03 1.12 33.86
CA VAL A 116 12.05 2.14 34.12
C VAL A 116 11.80 2.69 35.53
N PRO A 117 12.65 2.40 36.53
CA PRO A 117 12.55 3.06 37.81
C PRO A 117 12.76 4.55 37.58
N ILE A 118 11.76 5.37 37.91
CA ILE A 118 11.98 6.81 38.06
C ILE A 118 12.91 6.92 39.27
N ASP A 119 14.18 7.18 39.01
CA ASP A 119 15.16 7.50 40.02
C ASP A 119 14.79 8.86 40.62
N THR A 120 13.85 8.84 41.57
CA THR A 120 13.56 9.95 42.48
C THR A 120 14.50 9.91 43.69
N GLY A 121 15.77 9.56 43.48
CA GLY A 121 16.80 9.79 44.48
C GLY A 121 16.93 11.29 44.74
N PRO A 122 16.88 11.76 46.00
CA PRO A 122 17.08 13.17 46.29
C PRO A 122 18.48 13.56 45.82
N VAL A 123 18.54 14.59 44.97
CA VAL A 123 19.79 15.30 44.65
C VAL A 123 20.32 15.83 45.98
N GLN A 124 21.22 15.08 46.61
CA GLN A 124 22.00 15.58 47.73
C GLN A 124 22.94 16.65 47.17
N SER A 125 22.56 17.89 47.39
CA SER A 125 23.44 19.05 47.33
C SER A 125 24.55 18.86 48.37
N VAL A 126 25.77 18.58 47.92
CA VAL A 126 27.02 18.91 48.63
C VAL A 126 28.06 19.33 47.59
#